data_AF-A0A1X7LTX6-F1
#
_entry.id   AF-A0A1X7LTX6-F1
#
_cell.length_a   1.000
_cell.length_b   1.000
_cell.length_c   1.000
_cell.angle_alpha   90.00
_cell.angle_beta   90.00
_cell.angle_gamma   90.00
#
_symmetry.space_group_name_H-M   'P 1'
#
loop_
_entity.id
_entity.type
_entity.pdbx_description
1 polymer ?
#
loop_
_entity_poly.entity_id
_entity_poly.type
_entity_poly.pdbx_seq_one_letter_code
_entity_poly.pdbx_strand_id
1 'polypeptide(L)'
;MKVHSERGEWCSCRSSVWRNMKPLVDDWDPLGLLALGAPDDEYDCLTSFLTDYMEQNENWEVSQLKSELEQFVEVHFGIGPSMMKADRRALWHSQFTAFSSKLWMLRDSLYSLAKTQTEESPRLDQGSSS
;
A
#
# COMPACT_ATOMS: atom_id res chain seq x y z
N MET A 1 24.33 0.82 16.24
CA MET A 1 22.93 0.81 15.78
C MET A 1 22.90 0.10 14.44
N LYS A 2 22.38 -1.13 14.40
CA LYS A 2 22.42 -2.01 13.23
C LYS A 2 20.99 -2.04 12.68
N VAL A 3 20.74 -1.31 11.60
CA VAL A 3 19.45 -1.33 10.92
C VAL A 3 19.44 -2.60 10.08
N HIS A 4 18.66 -3.61 10.50
CA HIS A 4 18.41 -4.79 9.69
C HIS A 4 17.60 -4.33 8.47
N SER A 5 18.28 -4.24 7.33
CA SER A 5 17.70 -4.09 6.01
C SER A 5 17.62 -5.48 5.40
N GLU A 6 16.54 -6.20 5.70
CA GLU A 6 16.19 -7.46 5.05
C GLU A 6 14.73 -7.34 4.61
N ARG A 7 14.48 -6.74 3.44
CA ARG A 7 13.21 -6.88 2.73
C ARG A 7 13.45 -7.80 1.54
N GLY A 8 13.20 -9.09 1.78
CA GLY A 8 13.30 -10.14 0.79
C GLY A 8 12.31 -9.96 -0.36
N GLU A 9 12.83 -10.18 -1.56
CA GLU A 9 12.20 -10.80 -2.73
C GLU A 9 10.66 -10.79 -2.80
N TRP A 10 10.12 -9.76 -3.46
CA TRP A 10 8.72 -9.65 -3.83
C TRP A 10 8.44 -10.42 -5.13
N CYS A 11 8.29 -11.75 -5.07
CA CYS A 11 7.81 -12.52 -6.22
C CYS A 11 6.98 -13.74 -5.79
N SER A 12 5.65 -13.63 -5.99
CA SER A 12 4.73 -14.67 -6.52
C SER A 12 3.45 -15.04 -5.74
N CYS A 13 3.16 -14.46 -4.58
CA CYS A 13 1.82 -14.60 -3.97
C CYS A 13 1.26 -13.22 -3.58
N ARG A 14 0.85 -12.40 -4.56
CA ARG A 14 0.15 -11.14 -4.27
C ARG A 14 -1.17 -11.45 -3.55
N SER A 15 -1.29 -10.98 -2.30
CA SER A 15 -2.46 -11.18 -1.44
C SER A 15 -3.74 -10.64 -2.10
N SER A 16 -4.92 -11.10 -1.66
CA SER A 16 -6.20 -10.53 -2.07
C SER A 16 -6.26 -9.01 -1.85
N VAL A 17 -5.63 -8.53 -0.76
CA VAL A 17 -5.49 -7.10 -0.45
C VAL A 17 -4.69 -6.41 -1.55
N TRP A 18 -3.52 -6.94 -1.93
CA TRP A 18 -2.73 -6.39 -3.04
C TRP A 18 -3.55 -6.24 -4.31
N ARG A 19 -4.24 -7.31 -4.73
CA ARG A 19 -4.98 -7.33 -6.01
C ARG A 19 -6.07 -6.27 -6.07
N ASN A 20 -6.63 -5.90 -4.91
CA ASN A 20 -7.62 -4.83 -4.79
C ASN A 20 -6.98 -3.45 -4.55
N MET A 21 -5.79 -3.40 -3.96
CA MET A 21 -5.04 -2.16 -3.72
C MET A 21 -4.40 -1.62 -5.00
N LYS A 22 -3.81 -2.50 -5.84
CA LYS A 22 -3.06 -2.08 -7.03
C LYS A 22 -3.87 -1.17 -7.97
N PRO A 23 -5.10 -1.53 -8.40
CA PRO A 23 -5.89 -0.65 -9.26
C PRO A 23 -6.20 0.70 -8.61
N LEU A 24 -6.35 0.75 -7.28
CA LEU A 24 -6.61 2.02 -6.58
C LEU A 24 -5.39 2.95 -6.63
N VAL A 25 -4.19 2.38 -6.51
CA VAL A 25 -2.93 3.13 -6.57
C VAL A 25 -2.62 3.56 -8.00
N ASP A 26 -2.77 2.65 -8.96
CA ASP A 26 -2.53 2.94 -10.38
C ASP A 26 -3.51 4.02 -10.90
N ASP A 27 -4.79 3.94 -10.53
CA ASP A 27 -5.78 4.98 -10.88
C ASP A 27 -5.51 6.34 -10.19
N TRP A 28 -4.87 6.30 -9.01
CA TRP A 28 -4.53 7.53 -8.29
C TRP A 28 -3.36 8.27 -8.95
N ASP A 29 -2.38 7.53 -9.48
CA ASP A 29 -1.24 8.04 -10.25
C ASP A 29 -0.61 9.32 -9.62
N PRO A 30 -0.10 9.24 -8.37
CA PRO A 30 0.26 10.42 -7.57
C PRO A 30 1.31 11.32 -8.21
N LEU A 31 2.12 10.77 -9.10
CA LEU A 31 3.20 11.49 -9.80
C LEU A 31 2.90 11.67 -11.29
N GLY A 32 1.77 11.15 -11.79
CA GLY A 32 1.42 11.23 -13.21
C GLY A 32 2.27 10.34 -14.11
N LEU A 33 2.96 9.33 -13.56
CA LEU A 33 3.92 8.52 -14.31
C LEU A 33 3.22 7.59 -15.30
N LEU A 34 2.10 6.99 -14.89
CA LEU A 34 1.32 6.11 -15.77
C LEU A 34 0.69 6.91 -16.91
N ALA A 35 0.18 8.11 -16.63
CA ALA A 35 -0.29 9.03 -17.66
C ALA A 35 0.79 9.43 -18.68
N LEU A 36 2.07 9.38 -18.29
CA LEU A 36 3.22 9.64 -19.15
C LEU A 36 3.74 8.40 -19.90
N GLY A 37 3.10 7.24 -19.72
CA GLY A 37 3.46 5.99 -20.36
C GLY A 37 4.54 5.19 -19.62
N ALA A 38 4.69 5.41 -18.31
CA ALA A 38 5.48 4.52 -17.48
C ALA A 38 4.89 3.09 -17.47
N PRO A 39 5.71 2.06 -17.22
CA PRO A 39 5.26 0.69 -17.02
C PRO A 39 4.20 0.56 -15.92
N ASP A 40 3.38 -0.49 -15.99
CA ASP A 40 2.31 -0.77 -15.03
C ASP A 40 2.83 -1.20 -13.65
N ASP A 41 4.11 -1.56 -13.52
CA ASP A 41 4.74 -1.94 -12.25
C ASP A 41 5.34 -0.75 -11.47
N GLU A 42 5.27 0.47 -12.01
CA GLU A 42 5.89 1.67 -11.42
C GLU A 42 5.47 1.92 -9.95
N TYR A 43 4.20 1.67 -9.64
CA TYR A 43 3.65 1.84 -8.28
C TYR A 43 3.51 0.54 -7.49
N ASP A 44 4.15 -0.56 -7.93
CA ASP A 44 4.09 -1.80 -7.17
C ASP A 44 4.75 -1.63 -5.79
N CYS A 45 5.84 -0.87 -5.68
CA CYS A 45 6.45 -0.60 -4.36
C CYS A 45 5.52 0.16 -3.40
N LEU A 46 4.69 1.07 -3.94
CA LEU A 46 3.69 1.82 -3.18
C LEU A 46 2.51 0.93 -2.78
N THR A 47 2.11 0.03 -3.68
CA THR A 47 1.09 -0.99 -3.42
C THR A 47 1.54 -1.98 -2.35
N SER A 48 2.80 -2.41 -2.37
CA SER A 48 3.44 -3.22 -1.31
C SER A 48 3.31 -2.54 0.03
N PHE A 49 3.79 -1.31 0.09
CA PHE A 49 3.78 -0.53 1.32
C PHE A 49 2.36 -0.41 1.90
N LEU A 50 1.37 -0.08 1.08
CA LEU A 50 -0.03 0.03 1.53
C LEU A 50 -0.62 -1.31 1.95
N THR A 51 -0.30 -2.39 1.24
CA THR A 51 -0.76 -3.74 1.58
C THR A 51 -0.22 -4.15 2.95
N ASP A 52 1.10 -4.02 3.15
CA ASP A 52 1.76 -4.31 4.42
C ASP A 52 1.21 -3.44 5.56
N TYR A 53 1.00 -2.15 5.28
CA TYR A 53 0.47 -1.20 6.26
C TYR A 53 -0.91 -1.63 6.76
N MET A 54 -1.81 -2.04 5.85
CA MET A 54 -3.16 -2.50 6.20
C MET A 54 -3.11 -3.84 6.93
N GLU A 55 -2.29 -4.80 6.48
CA GLU A 55 -2.20 -6.11 7.12
C GLU A 55 -1.64 -6.04 8.55
N GLN A 56 -0.77 -5.06 8.83
CA GLN A 56 -0.12 -4.90 10.14
C GLN A 56 -0.87 -3.95 11.10
N ASN A 57 -1.73 -3.08 10.59
CA ASN A 57 -2.40 -2.06 11.38
C ASN A 57 -3.91 -2.16 11.17
N GLU A 58 -4.68 -2.75 12.09
CA GLU A 58 -6.14 -2.79 11.97
C GLU A 58 -6.82 -1.45 12.30
N ASN A 59 -6.16 -0.59 13.10
CA ASN A 59 -6.73 0.63 13.68
C ASN A 59 -5.93 1.91 13.34
N TRP A 60 -5.47 2.06 12.10
CA TRP A 60 -4.84 3.31 11.66
C TRP A 60 -5.87 4.45 11.58
N GLU A 61 -5.42 5.70 11.58
CA GLU A 61 -6.27 6.87 11.33
C GLU A 61 -5.91 7.52 9.99
N VAL A 62 -6.86 8.20 9.33
CA VAL A 62 -6.65 8.85 8.03
C VAL A 62 -5.42 9.76 8.03
N SER A 63 -5.21 10.52 9.10
CA SER A 63 -4.08 11.44 9.25
C SER A 63 -2.74 10.71 9.35
N GLN A 64 -2.71 9.53 9.99
CA GLN A 64 -1.51 8.70 10.10
C GLN A 64 -1.16 8.13 8.73
N LEU A 65 -2.12 7.49 8.05
CA LEU A 65 -1.89 6.94 6.72
C LEU A 65 -1.41 8.02 5.74
N LYS A 66 -2.04 9.19 5.75
CA LYS A 66 -1.62 10.32 4.91
C LYS A 66 -0.15 10.68 5.15
N SER A 67 0.25 10.84 6.40
CA SER A 67 1.61 11.23 6.77
C SER A 67 2.63 10.19 6.32
N GLU A 68 2.35 8.91 6.59
CA GLU A 68 3.22 7.79 6.21
C GLU A 68 3.33 7.66 4.69
N LEU A 69 2.24 7.88 3.96
CA LEU A 69 2.21 7.83 2.51
C LEU A 69 2.98 8.99 1.88
N GLU A 70 2.81 10.22 2.37
CA GLU A 70 3.58 11.39 1.91
C GLU A 70 5.08 11.16 2.13
N GLN A 71 5.45 10.65 3.30
CA GLN A 71 6.84 10.34 3.62
C GLN A 71 7.40 9.22 2.75
N PHE A 72 6.63 8.15 2.53
CA PHE A 72 7.05 7.05 1.67
C PHE A 72 7.33 7.55 0.26
N VAL A 73 6.44 8.36 -0.32
CA VAL A 73 6.63 8.87 -1.68
C VAL A 73 7.85 9.80 -1.76
N GLU A 74 8.02 10.70 -0.79
CA GLU A 74 9.18 11.59 -0.74
C GLU A 74 10.51 10.83 -0.63
N VAL A 75 10.57 9.77 0.18
CA VAL A 75 11.78 8.97 0.36
C VAL A 75 12.06 8.07 -0.83
N HIS A 76 11.05 7.41 -1.40
CA HIS A 76 11.23 6.41 -2.45
C HIS A 76 11.36 7.02 -3.86
N PHE A 77 10.58 8.07 -4.15
CA PHE A 77 10.59 8.70 -5.47
C PHE A 77 11.40 10.01 -5.50
N GLY A 78 11.84 10.50 -4.33
CA GLY A 78 12.59 11.75 -4.23
C GLY A 78 11.76 13.00 -4.56
N ILE A 79 10.43 12.88 -4.56
CA ILE A 79 9.48 13.96 -4.88
C ILE A 79 8.59 14.17 -3.66
N GLY A 80 8.61 15.37 -3.11
CA GLY A 80 7.82 15.71 -1.93
C GLY A 80 7.47 17.18 -1.80
N PRO A 81 6.65 17.53 -0.80
CA PRO A 81 6.18 18.90 -0.58
C PRO A 81 7.32 19.89 -0.28
N SER A 82 8.46 19.41 0.23
CA SER A 82 9.65 20.18 0.59
C SER A 82 10.26 20.93 -0.60
N MET A 83 10.25 20.31 -1.79
CA MET A 83 10.80 20.86 -3.04
C MET A 83 9.76 21.56 -3.91
N MET A 84 8.48 21.55 -3.52
CA MET A 84 7.38 22.15 -4.29
C MET A 84 7.11 23.60 -3.91
N LYS A 85 6.66 24.39 -4.90
CA LYS A 85 6.05 25.72 -4.70
C LYS A 85 4.73 25.59 -3.93
N ALA A 86 4.30 26.68 -3.28
CA ALA A 86 3.11 26.70 -2.40
C ALA A 86 1.84 26.10 -3.05
N ASP A 87 1.48 26.51 -4.27
CA ASP A 87 0.28 26.01 -4.94
C ASP A 87 0.36 24.50 -5.23
N ARG A 88 1.54 24.04 -5.68
CA ARG A 88 1.80 22.61 -5.93
C ARG A 88 1.78 21.80 -4.63
N ARG A 89 2.31 22.36 -3.54
CA ARG A 89 2.28 21.76 -2.21
C ARG A 89 0.85 21.62 -1.67
N ALA A 90 0.01 22.62 -1.88
CA ALA A 90 -1.40 22.54 -1.49
C ALA A 90 -2.14 21.45 -2.28
N LEU A 91 -1.91 21.38 -3.60
CA LEU A 91 -2.46 20.32 -4.45
C LEU A 91 -1.96 18.93 -4.03
N TRP A 92 -0.67 18.80 -3.71
CA TRP A 92 -0.08 17.57 -3.17
C TRP A 92 -0.83 17.10 -1.93
N HIS A 93 -0.92 17.93 -0.89
CA HIS A 93 -1.61 17.56 0.35
C HIS A 93 -3.09 17.23 0.12
N SER A 94 -3.75 17.93 -0.81
CA SER A 94 -5.15 17.66 -1.15
C SER A 94 -5.32 16.27 -1.77
N GLN A 95 -4.46 15.89 -2.71
CA GLN A 95 -4.50 14.58 -3.36
C GLN A 95 -4.23 13.44 -2.36
N PHE A 96 -3.22 13.56 -1.52
CA PHE A 96 -2.92 12.55 -0.49
C PHE A 96 -4.02 12.44 0.56
N THR A 97 -4.65 13.57 0.93
CA THR A 97 -5.82 13.56 1.82
C THR A 97 -7.00 12.83 1.19
N ALA A 98 -7.30 13.11 -0.08
CA ALA A 98 -8.40 12.47 -0.80
C ALA A 98 -8.18 10.96 -0.93
N PHE A 99 -6.98 10.54 -1.31
CA PHE A 99 -6.66 9.12 -1.46
C PHE A 99 -6.69 8.38 -0.11
N SER A 100 -6.09 8.94 0.94
CA SER A 100 -6.12 8.33 2.28
C SER A 100 -7.55 8.21 2.83
N SER A 101 -8.40 9.19 2.55
CA SER A 101 -9.82 9.14 2.91
C SER A 101 -10.58 8.07 2.12
N LYS A 102 -10.28 7.92 0.83
CA LYS A 102 -10.85 6.85 -0.01
C LYS A 102 -10.47 5.48 0.53
N LEU A 103 -9.19 5.25 0.86
CA LEU A 103 -8.75 3.99 1.47
C LEU A 103 -9.44 3.73 2.82
N TRP A 104 -9.65 4.76 3.62
CA TRP A 104 -10.33 4.64 4.90
C TRP A 104 -11.79 4.20 4.76
N MET A 105 -12.50 4.77 3.79
CA MET A 105 -13.86 4.35 3.46
C MET A 105 -13.93 2.89 2.97
N LEU A 106 -12.85 2.39 2.37
CA LEU A 106 -12.75 1.02 1.85
C LEU A 106 -12.14 0.03 2.85
N ARG A 107 -11.68 0.50 4.02
CA ARG A 107 -10.87 -0.29 4.95
C ARG A 107 -11.52 -1.61 5.33
N ASP A 108 -12.82 -1.62 5.65
CA ASP A 108 -13.52 -2.80 6.14
C ASP A 108 -13.61 -3.88 5.04
N SER A 109 -13.77 -3.44 3.78
CA SER A 109 -13.74 -4.33 2.61
C SER A 109 -12.34 -4.90 2.37
N LEU A 110 -11.30 -4.07 2.51
CA LEU A 110 -9.91 -4.49 2.38
C LEU A 110 -9.50 -5.47 3.50
N TYR A 111 -9.94 -5.26 4.73
CA TYR A 111 -9.69 -6.17 5.86
C TYR A 111 -10.41 -7.49 5.73
N SER A 112 -11.66 -7.49 5.24
CA SER A 112 -12.39 -8.73 4.97
C SER A 112 -11.62 -9.62 4.00
N LEU A 113 -10.98 -9.03 3.00
CA LEU A 113 -10.15 -9.74 2.03
C LEU A 113 -8.88 -10.31 2.66
N ALA A 114 -8.25 -9.58 3.58
CA ALA A 114 -7.08 -10.05 4.33
C ALA A 114 -7.42 -11.31 5.16
N LYS A 115 -8.55 -11.29 5.87
CA LYS A 115 -8.97 -12.37 6.79
C LYS A 115 -9.34 -13.67 6.09
N THR A 116 -9.91 -13.59 4.88
CA THR A 116 -10.25 -14.79 4.08
C THR A 116 -9.05 -15.67 3.69
N GLN A 117 -7.81 -15.18 3.79
CA GLN A 117 -6.62 -15.99 3.49
C GLN A 117 -6.02 -16.68 4.72
N THR A 118 -6.38 -16.28 5.95
CA THR A 118 -5.82 -16.89 7.17
C THR A 118 -6.51 -18.22 7.52
N GLU A 119 -7.76 -18.45 7.08
CA GLU A 119 -8.53 -19.66 7.43
C GLU A 119 -8.39 -20.83 6.45
N GLU A 120 -7.77 -20.66 5.28
CA GLU A 120 -7.57 -21.74 4.32
C GLU A 120 -6.18 -22.40 4.46
N SER A 121 -5.90 -22.95 5.64
CA SER A 121 -4.90 -24.02 5.79
C SER A 121 -5.64 -25.27 6.28
N PRO A 122 -6.01 -26.21 5.40
CA PRO A 122 -6.46 -27.50 5.86
C PRO A 122 -5.27 -28.16 6.55
N ARG A 123 -5.34 -28.28 7.88
CA ARG A 123 -4.51 -29.22 8.63
C ARG A 123 -4.70 -30.57 7.96
N LEU A 124 -3.68 -31.04 7.26
CA LEU A 124 -3.59 -32.45 6.86
C LEU A 124 -3.53 -33.25 8.16
N ASP A 125 -4.71 -33.74 8.55
CA ASP A 125 -4.87 -34.85 9.47
C ASP A 125 -4.14 -36.05 8.87
N GLN A 126 -2.91 -36.27 9.31
CA GLN A 126 -2.21 -37.54 9.11
C GLN A 126 -2.57 -38.44 10.28
N GLY A 127 -3.85 -38.81 10.36
CA GLY A 127 -4.28 -40.03 11.02
C GLY A 127 -4.11 -41.22 10.08
N SER A 128 -3.17 -42.12 10.41
CA SER A 128 -3.21 -43.57 10.17
C SER A 128 -1.94 -44.16 10.80
N SER A 129 -2.03 -44.76 12.00
CA SER A 129 -2.37 -46.18 12.23
C SER A 129 -1.43 -47.14 11.50
N SER A 130 -0.45 -47.69 12.22
CA SER A 130 -0.45 -49.08 12.73
C SER A 130 0.79 -49.36 13.59
#